data_AF-A0A7V7D601-F1
#
_entry.id   AF-A0A7V7D601-F1
#
_cell.length_a   1.000
_cell.length_b   1.000
_cell.length_c   1.000
_cell.angle_alpha   90.00
_cell.angle_beta   90.00
_cell.angle_gamma   90.00
#
_symmetry.space_group_name_H-M   'P 1'
#
loop_
_entity.id
_entity.type
_entity.pdbx_description
1 polymer ?
#
loop_
_entity_poly.entity_id
_entity_poly.type
_entity_poly.pdbx_seq_one_letter_code
_entity_poly.pdbx_strand_id
1 'polypeptide(L)'
;MQKVLGYMLTWTPYGSWLQGDRRKYVKNGQILKPNTPLENKNKESMKYPKVSLTAAQRKIIEKAIIEESAGLNQKIYTISIRKSHIHLVTDCNFISAASAVSHYKNAARLAMESNGFVGRLWTKGFSVRYCFDEN
;
A
#
# COMPACT_ATOMS: atom_id res chain seq x y z
N MET A 1 5.21 28.08 -9.64
CA MET A 1 4.37 26.86 -9.68
C MET A 1 5.14 25.81 -8.89
N GLN A 2 4.55 25.25 -7.84
CA GLN A 2 5.24 24.27 -7.00
C GLN A 2 5.66 23.05 -7.80
N LYS A 3 6.93 22.66 -7.66
CA LYS A 3 7.51 21.48 -8.30
C LYS A 3 7.22 20.26 -7.44
N VAL A 4 6.72 19.20 -8.06
CA VAL A 4 6.62 17.90 -7.39
C VAL A 4 8.03 17.36 -7.19
N LEU A 5 8.38 17.07 -5.94
CA LEU A 5 9.64 16.47 -5.53
C LEU A 5 9.52 14.95 -5.34
N GLY A 6 8.33 14.46 -5.04
CA GLY A 6 8.13 13.05 -4.74
C GLY A 6 6.70 12.67 -4.41
N TYR A 7 6.55 11.43 -4.00
CA TYR A 7 5.29 10.83 -3.61
C TYR A 7 5.37 10.25 -2.20
N MET A 8 4.38 10.55 -1.37
CA MET A 8 4.05 9.75 -0.20
C MET A 8 2.95 8.77 -0.60
N LEU A 9 3.33 7.51 -0.71
CA LEU A 9 2.49 6.39 -1.13
C LEU A 9 1.98 5.63 0.09
N THR A 10 0.73 5.17 0.03
CA THR A 10 0.15 4.34 1.09
C THR A 10 -0.77 3.28 0.50
N TRP A 11 -0.61 2.04 0.93
CA TRP A 11 -1.55 0.96 0.60
C TRP A 11 -1.66 -0.05 1.74
N THR A 12 -2.65 -0.93 1.64
CA THR A 12 -3.02 -1.83 2.74
C THR A 12 -3.01 -3.30 2.31
N PRO A 13 -2.62 -4.23 3.20
CA PRO A 13 -2.87 -5.65 3.01
C PRO A 13 -4.35 -5.95 2.88
N TYR A 14 -4.69 -7.06 2.21
CA TYR A 14 -6.06 -7.46 1.95
C TYR A 14 -6.89 -7.57 3.24
N GLY A 15 -8.11 -7.03 3.21
CA GLY A 15 -9.07 -7.12 4.32
C GLY A 15 -8.69 -6.30 5.56
N SER A 16 -7.61 -5.52 5.53
CA SER A 16 -7.14 -4.80 6.72
C SER A 16 -7.84 -3.46 6.97
N TRP A 17 -8.53 -2.90 5.96
CA TRP A 17 -9.36 -1.70 6.04
C TRP A 17 -10.51 -1.80 5.03
N LEU A 18 -11.68 -2.23 5.51
CA LEU A 18 -12.88 -2.43 4.67
C LEU A 18 -13.71 -1.15 4.61
N GLN A 19 -14.59 -1.03 3.61
CA GLN A 19 -15.61 0.02 3.67
C GLN A 19 -16.56 -0.28 4.84
N GLY A 20 -17.03 0.78 5.50
CA GLY A 20 -17.83 0.68 6.71
C GLY A 20 -17.04 0.57 8.01
N ASP A 21 -15.70 0.42 7.95
CA ASP A 21 -14.83 0.28 9.12
C ASP A 21 -15.03 1.40 10.16
N ARG A 22 -14.98 1.02 11.45
CA ARG A 22 -15.05 1.94 12.60
C ARG A 22 -14.07 3.12 12.54
N ARG A 23 -12.96 2.98 11.82
CA ARG A 23 -11.94 4.03 11.62
C ARG A 23 -12.30 5.03 10.52
N LYS A 24 -13.55 5.01 10.01
CA LYS A 24 -13.98 5.68 8.77
C LYS A 24 -13.44 4.94 7.54
N TYR A 25 -13.90 5.31 6.35
CA TYR A 25 -13.40 4.75 5.10
C TYR A 25 -13.46 5.77 3.97
N VAL A 26 -12.68 5.55 2.91
CA VAL A 26 -12.66 6.44 1.75
C VAL A 26 -13.49 5.85 0.60
N LYS A 27 -14.37 6.66 0.01
CA LYS A 27 -15.08 6.34 -1.24
C LYS A 27 -15.14 7.59 -2.10
N ASN A 28 -14.72 7.48 -3.37
CA ASN A 28 -14.72 8.60 -4.33
C ASN A 28 -14.03 9.86 -3.77
N GLY A 29 -12.87 9.69 -3.11
CA GLY A 29 -12.10 10.78 -2.53
C GLY A 29 -12.63 11.35 -1.21
N GLN A 30 -13.80 10.92 -0.74
CA GLN A 30 -14.41 11.42 0.50
C GLN A 30 -14.23 10.46 1.66
N ILE A 31 -13.96 11.01 2.85
CA ILE A 31 -13.91 10.25 4.10
C ILE A 31 -15.34 10.13 4.64
N LEU A 32 -15.87 8.91 4.68
CA LEU A 32 -17.23 8.60 5.12
C LEU A 32 -17.22 8.04 6.56
N LYS A 33 -18.31 8.30 7.29
CA LYS A 33 -18.53 7.77 8.65
C LYS A 33 -18.57 6.24 8.64
N PRO A 34 -18.28 5.57 9.77
CA PRO A 34 -18.44 4.12 9.90
C PRO A 34 -19.84 3.64 9.51
N ASN A 35 -19.92 2.42 8.99
CA ASN A 35 -21.16 1.77 8.58
C ASN A 35 -21.02 0.26 8.82
N THR A 36 -21.45 -0.19 10.00
CA THR A 36 -21.31 -1.59 10.43
C THR A 36 -21.98 -2.60 9.48
N PRO A 37 -23.22 -2.38 8.99
CA PRO A 37 -23.81 -3.27 7.98
C PRO A 37 -22.95 -3.41 6.71
N LEU A 38 -22.38 -2.31 6.21
CA LEU A 38 -21.48 -2.34 5.06
C LEU A 38 -20.18 -3.09 5.37
N GLU A 39 -19.60 -2.89 6.56
CA GLU A 39 -18.40 -3.60 6.99
C GLU A 39 -18.64 -5.11 7.03
N ASN A 40 -19.77 -5.55 7.59
CA ASN A 40 -20.14 -6.97 7.67
C ASN A 40 -20.35 -7.57 6.28
N LYS A 41 -21.09 -6.88 5.41
CA LYS A 41 -21.27 -7.32 4.02
C LYS A 41 -19.92 -7.46 3.28
N ASN A 42 -19.00 -6.53 3.52
CA ASN A 42 -17.66 -6.62 2.94
C ASN A 42 -16.88 -7.81 3.49
N LYS A 43 -16.96 -8.10 4.79
CA LYS A 43 -16.33 -9.28 5.40
C LYS A 43 -16.87 -10.58 4.81
N GLU A 44 -18.18 -10.69 4.66
CA GLU A 44 -18.84 -11.85 4.05
C GLU A 44 -18.41 -12.07 2.60
N SER A 45 -18.14 -10.99 1.87
CA SER A 45 -17.65 -11.06 0.48
C SER A 45 -16.15 -11.40 0.34
N MET A 46 -15.41 -11.48 1.45
CA MET A 46 -13.97 -11.77 1.41
C MET A 46 -13.72 -13.23 1.00
N LYS A 47 -12.86 -13.42 0.00
CA LYS A 47 -12.47 -14.77 -0.48
C LYS A 47 -11.29 -15.36 0.29
N TYR A 48 -10.57 -14.53 1.03
CA TYR A 48 -9.37 -14.91 1.79
C TYR A 48 -9.42 -14.31 3.18
N PRO A 49 -8.70 -14.88 4.16
CA PRO A 49 -8.53 -14.25 5.46
C PRO A 49 -7.93 -12.84 5.35
N LYS A 50 -8.29 -11.98 6.31
CA LYS A 50 -7.62 -10.68 6.48
C LYS A 50 -6.12 -10.90 6.68
N VAL A 51 -5.33 -10.14 5.95
CA VAL A 51 -3.87 -10.17 6.09
C VAL A 51 -3.44 -9.22 7.22
N SER A 52 -2.65 -9.75 8.14
CA SER A 52 -1.91 -8.99 9.15
C SER A 52 -0.44 -9.38 9.09
N LEU A 53 0.41 -8.46 8.64
CA LEU A 53 1.80 -8.76 8.33
C LEU A 53 2.61 -9.09 9.61
N THR A 54 3.24 -10.26 9.65
CA THR A 54 4.17 -10.65 10.73
C THR A 54 5.50 -9.91 10.61
N ALA A 55 6.33 -9.93 11.66
CA ALA A 55 7.64 -9.28 11.60
C ALA A 55 8.54 -9.84 10.47
N ALA A 56 8.52 -11.16 10.26
CA ALA A 56 9.27 -11.81 9.18
C ALA A 56 8.75 -11.38 7.80
N GLN A 57 7.43 -11.38 7.59
CA GLN A 57 6.82 -10.95 6.33
C GLN A 57 7.14 -9.49 6.00
N ARG A 58 7.13 -8.61 7.01
CA ARG A 58 7.50 -7.20 6.81
C ARG A 58 8.93 -7.05 6.32
N LYS A 59 9.89 -7.82 6.85
CA LYS A 59 11.29 -7.80 6.37
C LYS A 59 11.41 -8.29 4.92
N ILE A 60 10.67 -9.34 4.55
CA ILE A 60 10.64 -9.86 3.17
C ILE A 60 10.11 -8.79 2.21
N ILE A 61 8.98 -8.16 2.57
CA ILE A 61 8.36 -7.12 1.75
C ILE A 61 9.27 -5.91 1.63
N GLU A 62 9.89 -5.46 2.73
CA GLU A 62 10.80 -4.32 2.73
C GLU A 62 11.99 -4.56 1.81
N LYS A 63 12.64 -5.72 1.93
CA LYS A 63 13.75 -6.11 1.06
C LYS A 63 13.34 -6.09 -0.42
N ALA A 64 12.22 -6.73 -0.76
CA ALA A 64 11.75 -6.81 -2.14
C ALA A 64 11.43 -5.44 -2.75
N ILE A 65 10.85 -4.52 -1.96
CA ILE A 65 10.56 -3.15 -2.40
C ILE A 65 11.86 -2.35 -2.64
N ILE A 66 12.85 -2.49 -1.75
CA ILE A 66 14.15 -1.83 -1.90
C ILE A 66 14.87 -2.33 -3.15
N GLU A 67 14.90 -3.64 -3.38
CA GLU A 67 15.51 -4.25 -4.57
C GLU A 67 14.81 -3.81 -5.86
N GLU A 68 13.49 -3.81 -5.88
CA GLU A 68 12.71 -3.30 -7.03
C GLU A 68 13.00 -1.81 -7.28
N SER A 69 13.10 -0.99 -6.23
CA SER A 69 13.36 0.45 -6.39
C SER A 69 14.73 0.73 -7.02
N ALA A 70 15.74 -0.10 -6.70
CA ALA A 70 17.05 -0.02 -7.33
C ALA A 70 16.98 -0.35 -8.83
N GLY A 71 16.22 -1.39 -9.21
CA GLY A 71 16.01 -1.74 -10.61
C GLY A 71 15.25 -0.67 -11.41
N LEU A 72 14.39 0.09 -10.73
CA LEU A 72 13.67 1.22 -11.32
C LEU A 72 14.47 2.54 -11.32
N ASN A 73 15.67 2.55 -10.74
CA ASN A 73 16.44 3.77 -10.47
C ASN A 73 15.59 4.84 -9.75
N GLN A 74 14.70 4.41 -8.86
CA GLN A 74 13.81 5.27 -8.09
C GLN A 74 14.29 5.34 -6.64
N LYS A 75 14.53 6.54 -6.12
CA LYS A 75 15.04 6.70 -4.75
C LYS A 75 13.89 6.57 -3.75
N ILE A 76 14.01 5.63 -2.81
CA ILE A 76 13.17 5.60 -1.60
C ILE A 76 13.86 6.42 -0.51
N TYR A 77 13.19 7.47 -0.03
CA TYR A 77 13.66 8.29 1.09
C TYR A 77 13.35 7.62 2.44
N THR A 78 12.18 7.00 2.55
CA THR A 78 11.79 6.24 3.73
C THR A 78 10.71 5.22 3.40
N ILE A 79 10.70 4.11 4.13
CA ILE A 79 9.66 3.09 4.08
C ILE A 79 9.29 2.70 5.51
N SER A 80 8.00 2.54 5.76
CA SER A 80 7.47 2.03 7.02
C SER A 80 6.39 1.00 6.76
N ILE A 81 6.71 -0.25 7.06
CA ILE A 81 5.77 -1.36 6.94
C ILE A 81 5.18 -1.65 8.32
N ARG A 82 3.87 -1.52 8.45
CA ARG A 82 3.11 -1.85 9.65
C ARG A 82 2.33 -3.14 9.44
N LYS A 83 1.70 -3.65 10.50
CA LYS A 83 0.86 -4.86 10.43
C LYS A 83 -0.28 -4.73 9.40
N SER A 84 -0.79 -3.52 9.19
CA SER A 84 -2.03 -3.25 8.44
C SER A 84 -1.87 -2.25 7.29
N HIS A 85 -0.69 -1.70 7.05
CA HIS A 85 -0.47 -0.73 5.98
C HIS A 85 1.03 -0.52 5.74
N ILE A 86 1.34 0.06 4.58
CA ILE A 86 2.68 0.51 4.19
C ILE A 86 2.61 2.00 3.93
N HIS A 87 3.60 2.74 4.43
CA HIS A 87 3.92 4.09 4.01
C HIS A 87 5.28 4.09 3.34
N LEU A 88 5.41 4.80 2.22
CA LEU A 88 6.66 4.92 1.49
C LEU A 88 6.76 6.32 0.91
N VAL A 89 7.92 6.96 1.08
CA VAL A 89 8.25 8.24 0.45
C VAL A 89 9.35 8.00 -0.56
N THR A 90 9.12 8.45 -1.79
CA THR A 90 10.03 8.23 -2.91
C THR A 90 10.08 9.46 -3.80
N ASP A 91 11.14 9.60 -4.59
CA ASP A 91 11.19 10.62 -5.63
C ASP A 91 10.17 10.34 -6.74
N CYS A 92 9.89 11.36 -7.55
CA CYS A 92 8.95 11.27 -8.67
C CYS A 92 9.64 11.08 -10.02
N ASN A 93 10.91 10.68 -10.02
CA ASN A 93 11.71 10.59 -11.24
C ASN A 93 11.26 9.39 -12.09
N PHE A 94 11.16 9.61 -13.41
CA PHE A 94 10.96 8.60 -14.45
C PHE A 94 9.64 7.81 -14.46
N ILE A 95 8.94 7.69 -13.33
CA ILE A 95 7.71 6.90 -13.23
C ILE A 95 6.60 7.58 -12.43
N SER A 96 5.36 7.30 -12.83
CA SER A 96 4.17 7.79 -12.14
C SER A 96 4.00 7.11 -10.77
N ALA A 97 3.30 7.77 -9.85
CA ALA A 97 2.94 7.17 -8.56
C ALA A 97 2.19 5.82 -8.71
N ALA A 98 1.33 5.71 -9.72
CA ALA A 98 0.60 4.47 -10.01
C ALA A 98 1.53 3.35 -10.46
N SER A 99 2.48 3.67 -11.34
CA SER A 99 3.51 2.72 -11.79
C SER A 99 4.38 2.26 -10.62
N ALA A 100 4.91 3.18 -9.82
CA ALA A 100 5.73 2.87 -8.64
C ALA A 100 5.01 1.91 -7.68
N VAL A 101 3.76 2.22 -7.30
CA VAL A 101 2.97 1.34 -6.44
C VAL A 101 2.70 -0.03 -7.08
N SER A 102 2.46 -0.08 -8.39
CA SER A 102 2.24 -1.35 -9.10
C SER A 102 3.47 -2.25 -9.02
N HIS A 103 4.66 -1.71 -9.29
CA HIS A 103 5.93 -2.41 -9.17
C HIS A 103 6.17 -2.91 -7.74
N TYR A 104 6.10 -2.03 -6.75
CA TYR A 104 6.35 -2.38 -5.35
C TYR A 104 5.36 -3.42 -4.81
N LYS A 105 4.08 -3.32 -5.16
CA LYS A 105 3.09 -4.33 -4.78
C LYS A 105 3.37 -5.67 -5.46
N ASN A 106 3.81 -5.67 -6.71
CA ASN A 106 4.12 -6.90 -7.44
C ASN A 106 5.38 -7.59 -6.90
N ALA A 107 6.47 -6.85 -6.73
CA ALA A 107 7.72 -7.37 -6.17
C ALA A 107 7.48 -8.00 -4.78
N ALA A 108 6.77 -7.29 -3.90
CA ALA A 108 6.42 -7.80 -2.60
C ALA A 108 5.49 -9.03 -2.64
N ARG A 109 4.55 -9.08 -3.59
CA ARG A 109 3.67 -10.25 -3.79
C ARG A 109 4.49 -11.47 -4.19
N LEU A 110 5.36 -11.34 -5.19
CA LEU A 110 6.21 -12.42 -5.67
C LEU A 110 7.13 -12.92 -4.56
N ALA A 111 7.79 -12.02 -3.82
CA ALA A 111 8.65 -12.39 -2.70
C ALA A 111 7.88 -13.14 -1.59
N MET A 112 6.66 -12.70 -1.27
CA MET A 112 5.81 -13.38 -0.29
C MET A 112 5.36 -14.76 -0.79
N GLU A 113 4.97 -14.89 -2.05
CA GLU A 113 4.61 -16.18 -2.67
C GLU A 113 5.78 -17.17 -2.64
N SER A 114 6.99 -16.72 -3.01
CA SER A 114 8.22 -17.53 -2.90
C SER A 114 8.56 -17.94 -1.45
N ASN A 115 8.01 -17.24 -0.46
CA ASN A 115 8.14 -17.56 0.97
C ASN A 115 6.88 -18.26 1.52
N GLY A 116 6.07 -18.88 0.66
CA GLY A 116 4.94 -19.74 1.04
C GLY A 116 3.67 -18.98 1.41
N PHE A 117 3.57 -17.68 1.15
CA PHE A 117 2.31 -16.96 1.33
C PHE A 117 1.29 -17.40 0.27
N VAL A 118 0.11 -17.83 0.72
CA VAL A 118 -1.00 -18.23 -0.15
C VAL A 118 -2.17 -17.28 0.03
N GLY A 119 -2.73 -16.80 -1.09
CA GLY A 119 -3.92 -15.97 -1.13
C GLY A 119 -3.65 -14.55 -1.60
N ARG A 120 -4.56 -13.62 -1.28
CA ARG A 120 -4.46 -12.24 -1.74
C ARG A 120 -3.70 -11.36 -0.75
N LEU A 121 -2.52 -10.89 -1.13
CA LEU A 121 -1.69 -10.05 -0.26
C LEU A 121 -2.23 -8.62 -0.10
N TRP A 122 -2.63 -7.98 -1.21
CA TRP A 122 -2.97 -6.55 -1.22
C TRP A 122 -4.44 -6.25 -1.51
N THR A 123 -4.93 -5.18 -0.88
CA THR A 123 -6.17 -4.50 -1.30
C THR A 123 -5.98 -3.84 -2.68
N LYS A 124 -7.06 -3.65 -3.44
CA LYS A 124 -7.03 -2.88 -4.69
C LYS A 124 -6.77 -1.40 -4.39
N GLY A 125 -6.03 -0.73 -5.28
CA GLY A 125 -5.75 0.69 -5.16
C GLY A 125 -4.64 1.02 -4.14
N PHE A 126 -4.51 2.32 -3.91
CA PHE A 126 -3.54 2.97 -3.04
C PHE A 126 -3.97 4.43 -2.83
N SER A 127 -3.31 5.12 -1.90
CA SER A 127 -3.38 6.56 -1.71
C SER A 127 -2.04 7.18 -2.08
N VAL A 128 -2.08 8.34 -2.71
CA VAL A 128 -0.92 9.18 -2.99
C VAL A 128 -1.13 10.57 -2.39
N ARG A 129 -0.05 11.13 -1.85
CA ARG A 129 0.12 12.56 -1.62
C ARG A 129 1.36 12.98 -2.38
N TYR A 130 1.29 14.12 -3.05
CA TYR A 130 2.43 14.70 -3.75
C TYR A 130 3.21 15.56 -2.76
N CYS A 131 4.52 15.38 -2.74
CA CYS A 131 5.44 16.21 -1.98
C CYS A 131 5.92 17.32 -2.90
N PHE A 132 5.79 18.58 -2.48
CA PHE A 132 6.17 19.75 -3.26
C PHE A 132 7.35 20.47 -2.61
N ASP A 133 8.02 21.32 -3.38
CA ASP A 133 8.91 22.33 -2.81
C ASP A 133 8.10 23.41 -2.07
N GLU A 134 8.78 24.20 -1.24
CA GLU A 134 8.17 25.26 -0.41
C GLU A 134 7.90 26.56 -1.18
N ASN A 135 8.20 26.59 -2.48
CA ASN A 135 8.09 27.78 -3.34
C ASN A 135 6.66 28.28 -3.55
#